data_AF-A0A973J3C7-F1
#
_entry.id   AF-A0A973J3C7-F1
#
_cell.length_a   1.000
_cell.length_b   1.000
_cell.length_c   1.000
_cell.angle_alpha   90.00
_cell.angle_beta   90.00
_cell.angle_gamma   90.00
#
_symmetry.space_group_name_H-M   'P 1'
#
loop_
_entity.id
_entity.type
_entity.pdbx_description
1 polymer ?
#
loop_
_entity_poly.entity_id
_entity_poly.type
_entity_poly.pdbx_seq_one_letter_code
_entity_poly.pdbx_strand_id
1 'polypeptide(L)'
;LDARKCISYLTTELKREFTPEEADAIGGNLFGCDRCQEVCPWNRQANIQADSAFALKKQLIGISPETILSLGKSGFRAMFYGTPVFRIGLRRLKRNARAVAGNLEKKQNGPW
;
A
#
# COMPACT_ATOMS: atom_id res chain seq x y z
N LEU A 1 -12.02 4.23 16.44
CA LEU A 1 -10.83 3.82 15.66
C LEU A 1 -9.59 4.09 16.49
N ASP A 2 -8.67 3.13 16.64
CA ASP A 2 -7.30 3.41 17.09
C ASP A 2 -6.40 3.52 15.85
N ALA A 3 -5.97 4.74 15.52
CA ALA A 3 -5.19 5.00 14.32
C ALA A 3 -3.84 4.29 14.33
N ARG A 4 -3.26 4.04 15.51
CA ARG A 4 -1.95 3.37 15.64
C ARG A 4 -1.97 1.92 15.16
N LYS A 5 -3.17 1.32 15.06
CA LYS A 5 -3.38 -0.05 14.56
C LYS A 5 -3.99 -0.07 13.14
N CYS A 6 -4.32 1.09 12.57
CA CYS A 6 -4.95 1.17 11.26
C CYS A 6 -3.91 0.95 10.15
N ILE A 7 -4.14 -0.02 9.26
CA ILE A 7 -3.24 -0.32 8.13
C ILE A 7 -3.00 0.91 7.25
N SER A 8 -4.06 1.70 7.00
CA SER A 8 -3.90 2.95 6.25
C SER A 8 -2.92 3.90 6.95
N TYR A 9 -3.07 4.12 8.26
CA TYR A 9 -2.15 4.99 9.02
C TYR A 9 -0.72 4.46 9.01
N LEU A 10 -0.54 3.16 9.24
CA LEU A 10 0.78 2.51 9.26
C LEU A 10 1.50 2.70 7.91
N THR A 11 0.78 2.55 6.81
CA THR A 11 1.37 2.64 5.46
C THR A 11 1.52 4.08 4.95
N THR A 12 0.70 5.04 5.41
CA THR A 12 0.71 6.43 4.92
C THR A 12 1.37 7.43 5.86
N GLU A 13 1.08 7.38 7.16
CA GLU A 13 1.48 8.44 8.11
C GLU A 13 2.68 8.04 8.98
N LEU A 14 2.79 6.77 9.38
CA LEU A 14 3.88 6.35 10.27
C LEU A 14 5.24 6.64 9.63
N LYS A 15 6.12 7.38 10.35
CA LYS A 15 7.43 7.82 9.82
C LYS A 15 8.61 6.93 10.21
N ARG A 16 8.50 6.22 11.34
CA ARG A 16 9.52 5.31 11.85
C ARG A 16 9.43 3.94 11.16
N GLU A 17 10.40 3.06 11.41
CA GLU A 17 10.30 1.66 11.01
C GLU A 17 9.13 0.98 11.74
N PHE A 18 8.62 -0.10 11.13
CA PHE A 18 7.60 -0.93 11.74
C PHE A 18 8.19 -1.76 12.88
N THR A 19 7.38 -1.97 13.91
CA THR A 19 7.55 -3.12 14.81
C THR A 19 7.23 -4.42 14.05
N PRO A 20 7.68 -5.59 14.54
CA PRO A 20 7.32 -6.87 13.92
C PRO A 20 5.80 -7.06 13.77
N GLU A 21 5.03 -6.67 14.77
CA GLU A 21 3.58 -6.80 14.78
C GLU A 21 2.91 -5.87 13.76
N GLU A 22 3.40 -4.63 13.61
CA GLU A 22 2.92 -3.70 12.59
C GLU A 22 3.28 -4.18 11.18
N ALA A 23 4.47 -4.75 10.99
CA ALA A 23 4.90 -5.28 9.69
C ALA A 23 4.04 -6.46 9.24
N ASP A 24 3.68 -7.36 10.17
CA ASP A 24 2.77 -8.47 9.87
C ASP A 24 1.34 -7.96 9.63
N ALA A 25 0.88 -6.96 10.39
CA ALA A 25 -0.49 -6.45 10.31
C ALA A 25 -0.86 -5.80 8.96
N ILE A 26 0.10 -5.21 8.23
CA ILE A 26 -0.21 -4.58 6.94
C ILE A 26 -0.49 -5.59 5.81
N GLY A 27 -0.14 -6.87 5.98
CA GLY A 27 -0.35 -7.91 4.97
C GLY A 27 0.26 -7.54 3.61
N GLY A 28 -0.57 -7.56 2.55
CA GLY A 28 -0.20 -7.19 1.18
C GLY A 28 -0.30 -5.70 0.83
N ASN A 29 -0.62 -4.83 1.79
CA ASN A 29 -0.93 -3.43 1.50
C ASN A 29 0.35 -2.57 1.42
N LEU A 30 0.72 -2.17 0.20
CA LEU A 30 1.85 -1.25 -0.03
C LEU A 30 1.55 0.20 0.40
N PHE A 31 0.30 0.63 0.27
CA PHE A 31 -0.16 2.00 0.56
C PHE A 31 -1.68 2.02 0.78
N GLY A 32 -2.14 2.59 1.89
CA GLY A 32 -3.57 2.68 2.21
C GLY A 32 -4.18 1.35 2.66
N CYS A 33 -5.49 1.33 2.85
CA CYS A 33 -6.29 0.13 3.12
C CYS A 33 -7.78 0.42 2.91
N ASP A 34 -8.45 -0.42 2.12
CA ASP A 34 -9.88 -0.27 1.83
C ASP A 34 -10.76 -1.31 2.53
N ARG A 35 -10.21 -2.16 3.41
CA ARG A 35 -10.93 -3.28 4.04
C ARG A 35 -12.22 -2.85 4.76
N CYS A 36 -12.24 -1.69 5.41
CA CYS A 36 -13.45 -1.19 6.07
C CYS A 36 -14.50 -0.71 5.05
N GLN A 37 -14.08 -0.22 3.89
CA GLN A 37 -14.96 0.17 2.80
C GLN A 37 -15.49 -1.05 2.04
N GLU A 38 -14.66 -2.08 1.84
CA GLU A 38 -15.03 -3.33 1.15
C GLU A 38 -16.14 -4.11 1.87
N VAL A 39 -16.13 -4.13 3.21
CA VAL A 39 -17.16 -4.80 4.02
C VAL A 39 -18.41 -3.94 4.22
N CYS A 40 -18.38 -2.66 3.84
CA CYS A 40 -19.49 -1.74 4.06
C CYS A 40 -20.68 -2.08 3.15
N PRO A 41 -21.89 -2.36 3.71
CA PRO A 41 -23.05 -2.74 2.90
C PRO A 41 -23.50 -1.61 1.96
N TRP A 42 -23.31 -0.35 2.36
CA TRP A 42 -23.66 0.82 1.57
C TRP A 42 -22.75 0.99 0.34
N ASN A 43 -21.45 0.69 0.46
CA ASN A 43 -20.52 0.80 -0.67
C ASN A 43 -20.76 -0.28 -1.72
N ARG A 44 -21.30 -1.44 -1.34
CA ARG A 44 -21.66 -2.50 -2.30
C ARG A 44 -22.70 -2.04 -3.31
N GLN A 45 -23.54 -1.08 -2.92
CA GLN A 45 -24.65 -0.56 -3.72
C GLN A 45 -24.33 0.82 -4.35
N ALA A 46 -23.13 1.36 -4.10
CA ALA A 46 -22.76 2.67 -4.59
C ALA A 46 -22.54 2.64 -6.10
N ASN A 47 -23.18 3.57 -6.82
CA ASN A 47 -22.96 3.76 -8.25
C ASN A 47 -21.77 4.71 -8.45
N ILE A 48 -20.58 4.15 -8.66
CA ILE A 48 -19.35 4.92 -8.83
C ILE A 48 -19.27 5.44 -10.26
N GLN A 49 -19.41 6.75 -10.44
CA GLN A 49 -19.04 7.41 -11.69
C GLN A 49 -17.53 7.66 -11.71
N ALA A 50 -16.83 6.98 -12.61
CA ALA A 50 -15.41 7.18 -12.80
C ALA A 50 -15.15 8.52 -13.49
N ASP A 51 -14.60 9.48 -12.76
CA ASP A 51 -14.06 10.70 -13.33
C ASP A 51 -12.67 10.40 -13.93
N SER A 52 -12.49 10.77 -15.19
CA SER A 52 -11.26 10.51 -15.95
C SER A 52 -10.03 11.18 -15.34
N ALA A 53 -10.21 12.26 -14.55
CA ALA A 53 -9.14 12.89 -13.79
C ALA A 53 -8.52 11.98 -12.74
N PHE A 54 -9.24 10.94 -12.29
CA PHE A 54 -8.78 9.95 -11.30
C PHE A 54 -8.48 8.58 -11.92
N ALA A 55 -8.32 8.51 -13.25
CA ALA A 55 -7.98 7.26 -13.92
C ALA A 55 -6.67 6.66 -13.36
N LEU A 56 -6.72 5.35 -13.07
CA LEU A 56 -5.57 4.64 -12.53
C LEU A 56 -4.43 4.61 -13.54
N LYS A 57 -3.21 4.93 -13.08
CA LYS A 57 -2.01 4.75 -13.89
C LYS A 57 -1.76 3.26 -14.10
N LYS A 58 -1.99 2.76 -15.32
CA LYS A 58 -1.88 1.32 -15.65
C LYS A 58 -0.58 0.67 -15.19
N GLN A 59 0.54 1.39 -15.26
CA GLN A 59 1.86 0.91 -14.80
C GLN A 59 1.93 0.58 -13.30
N LEU A 60 0.98 1.04 -12.49
CA LEU A 60 0.93 0.78 -11.05
C LEU A 60 0.07 -0.45 -10.71
N ILE A 61 -0.69 -0.97 -11.66
CA ILE A 61 -1.50 -2.17 -11.46
C ILE A 61 -0.55 -3.36 -11.30
N GLY A 62 -0.68 -4.08 -10.18
CA GLY A 62 0.10 -5.30 -9.93
C GLY A 62 1.60 -5.07 -9.73
N ILE A 63 2.03 -3.85 -9.37
CA ILE A 63 3.44 -3.60 -9.06
C ILE A 63 3.92 -4.49 -7.91
N SER A 64 5.03 -5.19 -8.14
CA SER A 64 5.58 -6.10 -7.14
C SER A 64 6.40 -5.34 -6.08
N PRO A 65 6.49 -5.87 -4.84
CA PRO A 65 7.37 -5.31 -3.81
C PRO A 65 8.82 -5.23 -4.27
N GLU A 66 9.31 -6.22 -5.00
CA GLU A 66 10.69 -6.31 -5.52
C GLU A 66 10.97 -5.17 -6.50
N THR A 67 9.99 -4.85 -7.35
CA THR A 67 10.08 -3.70 -8.26
C THR A 67 10.23 -2.40 -7.47
N ILE A 68 9.46 -2.21 -6.40
CA ILE A 68 9.59 -1.03 -5.54
C ILE A 68 10.95 -0.98 -4.84
N LEU A 69 11.46 -2.14 -4.40
CA LEU A 69 12.74 -2.24 -3.71
C LEU A 69 13.93 -1.92 -4.63
N SER A 70 13.82 -2.18 -5.93
CA SER A 70 14.86 -1.85 -6.91
C SER A 70 14.87 -0.37 -7.32
N LEU A 71 13.82 0.41 -7.03
CA LEU A 71 13.74 1.81 -7.45
C LEU A 71 14.81 2.71 -6.84
N GLY A 72 15.41 3.56 -7.67
CA GLY A 72 16.13 4.77 -7.25
C GLY A 72 15.20 5.98 -7.11
N LYS A 73 15.75 7.13 -6.71
CA LYS A 73 14.99 8.39 -6.58
C LYS A 73 14.34 8.84 -7.90
N SER A 74 15.07 8.72 -9.01
CA SER A 74 14.57 9.06 -10.35
C SER A 74 13.41 8.16 -10.78
N GLY A 75 13.56 6.84 -10.63
CA GLY A 75 12.52 5.86 -10.93
C GLY A 75 11.26 6.08 -10.07
N PHE A 76 11.42 6.32 -8.78
CA PHE A 76 10.30 6.68 -7.89
C PHE A 76 9.56 7.92 -8.38
N ARG A 77 10.29 8.98 -8.74
CA ARG A 77 9.68 10.21 -9.27
C ARG A 77 8.92 9.95 -10.57
N ALA A 78 9.54 9.26 -11.53
CA ALA A 78 8.91 8.95 -12.81
C ALA A 78 7.61 8.15 -12.64
N MET A 79 7.61 7.18 -11.72
CA MET A 79 6.49 6.27 -11.52
C MET A 79 5.36 6.88 -10.69
N PHE A 80 5.69 7.55 -9.58
CA PHE A 80 4.72 7.95 -8.57
C PHE A 80 4.38 9.44 -8.56
N TYR A 81 5.08 10.32 -9.30
CA TYR A 81 4.74 11.74 -9.33
C TYR A 81 3.27 11.98 -9.72
N GLY A 82 2.59 12.88 -9.02
CA GLY A 82 1.15 13.12 -9.20
C GLY A 82 0.23 12.06 -8.58
N THR A 83 0.77 11.11 -7.80
CA THR A 83 -0.04 10.16 -7.01
C THR A 83 0.06 10.47 -5.52
N PRO A 84 -0.92 10.08 -4.69
CA PRO A 84 -0.83 10.19 -3.24
C PRO A 84 0.39 9.48 -2.64
N VAL A 85 0.87 8.41 -3.27
CA VAL A 85 2.07 7.66 -2.85
C VAL A 85 3.32 8.54 -2.88
N PHE A 86 3.37 9.54 -3.77
CA PHE A 86 4.50 10.46 -3.84
C PHE A 86 4.75 11.19 -2.52
N ARG A 87 3.69 11.48 -1.76
CA ARG A 87 3.76 12.17 -0.45
C ARG A 87 4.56 11.40 0.58
N ILE A 88 4.54 10.05 0.54
CA ILE A 88 5.25 9.26 1.55
C ILE A 88 6.76 9.19 1.28
N GLY A 89 7.15 9.33 0.01
CA GLY A 89 8.53 9.26 -0.44
C GLY A 89 9.08 7.83 -0.48
N LEU A 90 10.15 7.65 -1.27
CA LEU A 90 10.73 6.34 -1.56
C LEU A 90 11.14 5.55 -0.31
N ARG A 91 11.69 6.21 0.71
CA ARG A 91 12.16 5.53 1.94
C ARG A 91 11.03 4.77 2.63
N ARG A 92 9.89 5.42 2.83
CA ARG A 92 8.72 4.81 3.48
C ARG A 92 8.04 3.78 2.59
N LEU A 93 7.98 4.05 1.28
CA LEU A 93 7.45 3.06 0.34
C LEU A 93 8.28 1.77 0.33
N LYS A 94 9.62 1.87 0.35
CA LYS A 94 10.50 0.69 0.47
C LYS A 94 10.36 -0.03 1.80
N ARG A 95 10.13 0.68 2.91
CA ARG A 95 9.79 0.05 4.20
C ARG A 95 8.54 -0.80 4.08
N ASN A 96 7.47 -0.26 3.48
CA ASN A 96 6.23 -1.02 3.25
C ASN A 96 6.48 -2.23 2.35
N ALA A 97 7.22 -2.05 1.25
CA ALA A 97 7.54 -3.14 0.33
C ALA A 97 8.33 -4.28 0.98
N ARG A 98 9.29 -4.00 1.87
CA ARG A 98 10.01 -5.06 2.61
C ARG A 98 9.05 -5.91 3.47
N ALA A 99 8.15 -5.26 4.20
CA ALA A 99 7.18 -5.97 5.03
C ALA A 99 6.20 -6.78 4.16
N VAL A 100 5.71 -6.21 3.06
CA VAL A 100 4.84 -6.92 2.11
C VAL A 100 5.53 -8.13 1.49
N ALA A 101 6.80 -8.02 1.06
CA ALA A 101 7.55 -9.14 0.52
C ALA A 101 7.62 -10.31 1.52
N GLY A 102 8.01 -10.02 2.77
CA GLY A 102 8.03 -11.05 3.83
C GLY A 102 6.66 -11.66 4.11
N ASN A 103 5.59 -10.88 4.08
CA ASN A 103 4.22 -11.37 4.27
C ASN A 103 3.76 -12.28 3.11
N LEU A 104 4.13 -11.97 1.88
CA LEU A 104 3.81 -12.78 0.70
C LEU A 104 4.58 -14.11 0.70
N GLU A 105 5.84 -14.11 1.13
CA GLU A 105 6.63 -15.34 1.32
C GLU A 105 6.04 -16.23 2.42
N LYS A 106 5.67 -15.65 3.57
CA LYS A 106 4.99 -16.37 4.65
C LYS A 106 3.68 -17.01 4.19
N LYS A 107 2.90 -16.31 3.37
CA LYS A 107 1.63 -16.83 2.83
C LYS A 107 1.83 -17.98 1.84
N GLN A 108 2.88 -17.93 1.02
CA GLN A 108 3.18 -19.01 0.06
C GLN A 108 3.70 -20.28 0.75
N ASN A 109 4.43 -20.12 1.85
CA ASN A 109 5.04 -21.22 2.59
C ASN A 109 4.24 -21.66 3.83
N GLY A 110 3.10 -21.02 4.08
CA GLY A 110 2.22 -21.31 5.20
C GLY A 110 1.18 -22.39 4.87
N PRO A 111 0.64 -23.11 5.87
CA PRO A 111 -0.37 -24.14 5.64
C PRO A 111 -1.75 -23.60 5.23
N TRP A 112 -1.95 -22.27 5.13
CA TRP A 112 -3.22 -21.61 4.80
C TRP A 112 -3.04 -20.31 3.99
#